data_AF-A0A6J5YAC8-F1
#
_entry.id   AF-A0A6J5YAC8-F1
#
_cell.length_a   1.000
_cell.length_b   1.000
_cell.length_c   1.000
_cell.angle_alpha   90.00
_cell.angle_beta   90.00
_cell.angle_gamma   90.00
#
_symmetry.space_group_name_H-M   'P 1'
#
loop_
_entity.id
_entity.type
_entity.pdbx_description
1 polymer ?
#
loop_
_entity_poly.entity_id
_entity_poly.type
_entity_poly.pdbx_seq_one_letter_code
_entity_poly.pdbx_strand_id
1 'polypeptide(L)'
;MNNAVVPRGQVYCLTRASRVVQIPNKPGCLPNLVNVAGKAKLLVAAPTPTPFPIQTIQSSRRRSFPLMATSHHNADIANNNFPFIPSSYGDPCLDLFFNALIPDDRDTNQCLTYLKQMLPLAWSHNPLATLKLIFSAESIGFFLKKLDTAVLWLHQNHPNTLLHNLHSIADLPGAGSFYALVQIMYVLLVQKEGGQGKYNDAAADLLNLHPERYDRDPDYRLFHDRVIDVFVERLKSDIEKMKQHTLELEPSDYLSDDDEDDVMRQCVISEYVMSEYHRPCKVSAAECCTSKNVWDDHRARAIFLRESIARRLFPPESDPSEEWELLRKDFLVPLTNYYKRRRVSESRQLWVKKYLEEVKAGGGTGIINPDALLPNEIIDYVYEEDEDVGEAAAELQWKAMVDMYLKQQQKQGEGLGKFKNWLVVGGIPNNFAACLRFLMSELSEEPWKGKFIGGDEDEPEWIQGEGHDLKSKCKLMRKSDDYFGFLKAIDLILEVGVNANLKAEHMIKKVIVFQSLKPGWICTSVWHYDQLVNNVESIRSKYKDKGYGDDAVPHIVLWDVCEDWSIPHSWICTQHPGFTRLSGFSGHLVKSFLDNGGEIGPHHLMEAVIADKEYQALALVD
;
A
#
# COMPACT_ATOMS: atom_id res chain seq x y z
N MET A 1 -31.49 -60.41 4.46
CA MET A 1 -31.12 -61.75 3.96
C MET A 1 -29.76 -61.59 3.27
N ASN A 2 -28.68 -61.69 4.04
CA ASN A 2 -27.80 -62.87 4.19
C ASN A 2 -27.16 -63.30 2.85
N ASN A 3 -25.84 -63.46 2.67
CA ASN A 3 -24.66 -63.33 3.55
C ASN A 3 -23.39 -63.47 2.68
N ALA A 4 -22.36 -62.68 3.02
CA ALA A 4 -20.90 -62.98 3.09
C ALA A 4 -20.15 -63.47 1.81
N VAL A 5 -18.88 -63.16 1.54
CA VAL A 5 -17.66 -63.22 2.40
C VAL A 5 -16.54 -62.32 1.83
N VAL A 6 -15.76 -61.67 2.70
CA VAL A 6 -14.45 -61.04 2.45
C VAL A 6 -13.36 -61.95 3.09
N PRO A 7 -12.11 -62.03 2.59
CA PRO A 7 -11.04 -61.31 3.29
C PRO A 7 -9.83 -60.82 2.45
N ARG A 8 -9.37 -59.61 2.82
CA ARG A 8 -7.98 -59.14 3.09
C ARG A 8 -6.87 -59.21 2.02
N GLY A 9 -6.20 -58.05 1.83
CA GLY A 9 -4.73 -57.97 2.03
C GLY A 9 -3.89 -57.19 1.00
N GLN A 10 -3.21 -56.14 1.49
CA GLN A 10 -1.87 -55.61 1.10
C GLN A 10 -1.73 -54.95 -0.29
N VAL A 11 -1.56 -53.62 -0.35
CA VAL A 11 -0.30 -52.85 -0.21
C VAL A 11 0.80 -53.34 -1.15
N TYR A 12 0.98 -52.62 -2.27
CA TYR A 12 2.12 -52.79 -3.17
C TYR A 12 3.25 -51.81 -2.79
N CYS A 13 4.38 -52.37 -2.37
CA CYS A 13 5.70 -51.74 -2.32
C CYS A 13 6.68 -52.67 -3.03
N LEU A 14 7.34 -52.22 -4.11
CA LEU A 14 8.56 -52.80 -4.69
C LEU A 14 9.27 -51.65 -5.45
N THR A 15 10.34 -51.05 -4.88
CA THR A 15 11.80 -51.30 -5.11
C THR A 15 12.27 -51.08 -6.57
N ARG A 16 13.43 -50.46 -6.88
CA ARG A 16 14.78 -50.82 -6.39
C ARG A 16 15.90 -49.87 -6.92
N ALA A 17 16.83 -49.53 -6.02
CA ALA A 17 18.31 -49.43 -6.08
C ALA A 17 19.12 -48.64 -7.13
N SER A 18 20.10 -47.87 -6.61
CA SER A 18 21.57 -47.93 -6.87
C SER A 18 22.24 -46.70 -6.21
N ARG A 19 23.45 -46.65 -5.62
CA ARG A 19 24.57 -47.55 -5.32
C ARG A 19 25.39 -46.86 -4.20
N VAL A 20 25.93 -47.63 -3.26
CA VAL A 20 26.87 -47.21 -2.21
C VAL A 20 28.31 -47.37 -2.73
N VAL A 21 29.18 -46.40 -2.43
CA VAL A 21 30.65 -46.55 -2.49
C VAL A 21 31.21 -46.18 -1.12
N GLN A 22 31.91 -47.12 -0.48
CA GLN A 22 32.69 -46.95 0.76
C GLN A 22 34.17 -47.22 0.47
N ILE A 23 35.09 -46.39 1.00
CA ILE A 23 36.45 -46.78 1.42
C ILE A 23 36.90 -45.87 2.61
N PRO A 24 37.95 -46.19 3.42
CA PRO A 24 37.79 -46.47 4.85
C PRO A 24 38.66 -45.62 5.80
N ASN A 25 38.23 -45.45 7.05
CA ASN A 25 39.07 -44.88 8.13
C ASN A 25 39.75 -45.98 8.96
N LYS A 26 41.04 -45.81 9.24
CA LYS A 26 41.80 -46.57 10.26
C LYS A 26 42.08 -45.70 11.51
N PRO A 27 42.28 -46.31 12.70
CA PRO A 27 42.21 -45.64 14.01
C PRO A 27 43.59 -45.41 14.66
N GLY A 28 43.64 -44.56 15.71
CA GLY A 28 44.80 -44.47 16.61
C GLY A 28 44.73 -43.37 17.69
N CYS A 29 44.33 -43.80 18.90
CA CYS A 29 44.66 -43.37 20.29
C CYS A 29 45.09 -41.92 20.68
N LEU A 30 44.38 -41.43 21.71
CA LEU A 30 44.68 -40.47 22.81
C LEU A 30 46.07 -40.68 23.51
N PRO A 31 46.60 -39.81 24.43
CA PRO A 31 45.83 -39.05 25.44
C PRO A 31 46.40 -37.73 26.07
N ASN A 32 45.53 -37.10 26.90
CA ASN A 32 45.75 -36.38 28.17
C ASN A 32 46.31 -34.94 28.28
N LEU A 33 45.39 -34.02 28.61
CA LEU A 33 45.27 -33.23 29.86
C LEU A 33 46.51 -33.03 30.76
N VAL A 34 46.87 -31.76 30.97
CA VAL A 34 47.47 -31.24 32.22
C VAL A 34 46.84 -29.88 32.57
N ASN A 35 46.37 -29.80 33.82
CA ASN A 35 45.87 -28.62 34.53
C ASN A 35 46.92 -27.51 34.71
N VAL A 36 46.48 -26.24 34.67
CA VAL A 36 46.88 -25.25 35.70
C VAL A 36 45.71 -24.28 35.94
N ALA A 37 45.20 -24.30 37.18
CA ALA A 37 44.33 -23.27 37.73
C ALA A 37 45.17 -22.10 38.25
N GLY A 38 44.75 -20.86 37.97
CA GLY A 38 45.35 -19.64 38.52
C GLY A 38 44.29 -18.58 38.77
N LYS A 39 43.96 -18.36 40.04
CA LYS A 39 43.09 -17.29 40.55
C LYS A 39 43.77 -15.92 40.42
N ALA A 40 43.05 -14.90 39.97
CA ALA A 40 43.18 -13.53 40.50
C ALA A 40 41.95 -12.67 40.13
N LYS A 41 41.25 -12.17 41.15
CA LYS A 41 40.36 -10.99 41.10
C LYS A 41 41.23 -9.73 41.07
N LEU A 42 40.81 -8.67 40.35
CA LEU A 42 40.47 -7.34 40.90
C LEU A 42 40.30 -6.26 39.80
N LEU A 43 39.17 -5.56 39.90
CA LEU A 43 38.90 -4.12 39.70
C LEU A 43 39.11 -3.44 38.33
N VAL A 44 37.96 -3.14 37.70
CA VAL A 44 37.46 -1.81 37.26
C VAL A 44 38.48 -0.74 36.85
N ALA A 45 38.45 -0.35 35.57
CA ALA A 45 38.44 1.05 35.12
C ALA A 45 37.99 1.14 33.64
N ALA A 46 37.02 2.00 33.35
CA ALA A 46 36.62 2.35 31.99
C ALA A 46 37.64 3.28 31.31
N PRO A 47 37.78 3.22 29.97
CA PRO A 47 38.09 4.45 29.24
C PRO A 47 37.35 4.56 27.89
N THR A 48 36.85 5.76 27.62
CA THR A 48 36.61 6.31 26.28
C THR A 48 37.12 7.76 26.28
N PRO A 49 37.35 8.41 25.13
CA PRO A 49 37.67 7.92 23.78
C PRO A 49 38.85 8.69 23.12
N THR A 50 39.48 8.17 22.06
CA THR A 50 40.14 9.02 21.03
C THR A 50 40.32 8.28 19.69
N PRO A 51 40.37 9.02 18.55
CA PRO A 51 40.02 8.53 17.21
C PRO A 51 41.20 7.90 16.43
N PHE A 52 40.90 6.95 15.55
CA PHE A 52 41.86 6.29 14.66
C PHE A 52 42.02 7.05 13.32
N PRO A 53 43.25 7.15 12.77
CA PRO A 53 43.50 7.75 11.46
C PRO A 53 43.34 6.75 10.30
N ILE A 54 42.73 7.21 9.22
CA ILE A 54 42.57 6.48 7.95
C ILE A 54 43.89 6.51 7.16
N GLN A 55 44.44 5.35 6.81
CA GLN A 55 45.57 5.24 5.89
C GLN A 55 45.10 5.11 4.44
N THR A 56 45.58 6.02 3.60
CA THR A 56 45.41 6.07 2.15
C THR A 56 46.39 5.12 1.46
N ILE A 57 45.92 4.22 0.60
CA ILE A 57 46.78 3.46 -0.32
C ILE A 57 46.75 4.13 -1.69
N GLN A 58 47.92 4.57 -2.14
CA GLN A 58 48.18 5.09 -3.48
C GLN A 58 48.27 3.94 -4.50
N SER A 59 47.69 4.14 -5.69
CA SER A 59 48.15 3.48 -6.91
C SER A 59 48.24 4.49 -8.07
N SER A 60 49.11 4.16 -9.01
CA SER A 60 49.99 5.07 -9.73
C SER A 60 49.47 5.63 -11.05
N ARG A 61 49.89 6.88 -11.31
CA ARG A 61 49.86 7.68 -12.55
C ARG A 61 49.95 6.91 -13.88
N ARG A 62 49.12 7.31 -14.87
CA ARG A 62 49.57 7.57 -16.25
C ARG A 62 48.88 8.79 -16.90
N ARG A 63 49.73 9.81 -17.10
CA ARG A 63 49.83 10.86 -18.14
C ARG A 63 48.56 11.55 -18.71
N SER A 64 48.56 12.86 -18.52
CA SER A 64 47.76 13.97 -19.04
C SER A 64 47.95 14.30 -20.53
N PHE A 65 46.94 14.92 -21.18
CA PHE A 65 46.97 16.28 -21.78
C PHE A 65 45.55 16.70 -22.30
N PRO A 66 45.24 18.00 -22.52
CA PRO A 66 44.03 18.64 -22.01
C PRO A 66 43.06 19.10 -23.11
N LEU A 67 41.74 19.09 -22.87
CA LEU A 67 40.79 19.89 -23.63
C LEU A 67 39.62 20.36 -22.75
N MET A 68 39.12 21.56 -23.08
CA MET A 68 38.40 22.49 -22.23
C MET A 68 37.03 22.02 -21.71
N ALA A 69 36.67 22.61 -20.57
CA ALA A 69 35.41 22.47 -19.88
C ALA A 69 34.18 22.90 -20.70
N THR A 70 33.15 22.07 -20.71
CA THR A 70 31.75 22.49 -20.69
C THR A 70 31.01 21.64 -19.65
N SER A 71 30.31 22.32 -18.75
CA SER A 71 29.62 21.73 -17.60
C SER A 71 28.29 21.10 -18.00
N HIS A 72 28.19 19.78 -17.96
CA HIS A 72 26.93 19.06 -17.83
C HIS A 72 27.09 17.96 -16.77
N HIS A 73 26.57 18.19 -15.57
CA HIS A 73 26.28 17.12 -14.61
C HIS A 73 24.96 16.48 -15.04
N ASN A 74 25.01 15.23 -15.49
CA ASN A 74 23.93 14.20 -15.42
C ASN A 74 24.12 13.01 -16.39
N ALA A 75 25.28 12.85 -17.05
CA ALA A 75 25.43 11.79 -18.06
C ALA A 75 26.14 10.50 -17.58
N ASP A 76 26.76 10.45 -16.40
CA ASP A 76 27.60 9.30 -16.01
C ASP A 76 27.13 8.58 -14.73
N ILE A 77 25.96 7.95 -14.77
CA ILE A 77 25.64 6.79 -13.91
C ILE A 77 24.78 5.81 -14.72
N ALA A 78 25.41 5.11 -15.67
CA ALA A 78 24.82 3.96 -16.33
C ALA A 78 25.85 2.82 -16.33
N ASN A 79 25.95 2.12 -15.20
CA ASN A 79 26.47 0.75 -15.14
C ASN A 79 26.26 0.19 -13.72
N ASN A 80 25.04 -0.29 -13.45
CA ASN A 80 24.80 -1.31 -12.44
C ASN A 80 23.76 -2.28 -13.00
N ASN A 81 24.10 -3.58 -13.02
CA ASN A 81 23.42 -4.68 -13.70
C ASN A 81 22.05 -5.09 -13.09
N PHE A 82 21.20 -4.15 -12.66
CA PHE A 82 19.80 -4.39 -12.29
C PHE A 82 18.91 -3.30 -12.86
N PRO A 83 17.83 -3.60 -13.63
CA PRO A 83 17.07 -2.57 -14.34
C PRO A 83 16.13 -1.72 -13.45
N PHE A 84 16.11 -1.91 -12.12
CA PHE A 84 15.00 -1.46 -11.26
C PHE A 84 15.38 -0.66 -10.02
N ILE A 85 16.61 -0.20 -9.87
CA ILE A 85 16.90 0.83 -8.85
C ILE A 85 16.97 2.15 -9.61
N PRO A 86 15.93 3.00 -9.55
CA PRO A 86 16.03 4.38 -9.98
C PRO A 86 17.34 5.00 -9.49
N SER A 87 17.92 5.89 -10.29
CA SER A 87 18.90 6.85 -9.77
C SER A 87 18.35 7.43 -8.46
N SER A 88 19.15 7.38 -7.39
CA SER A 88 18.75 7.90 -6.07
C SER A 88 18.04 9.23 -6.20
N TYR A 89 16.93 9.38 -5.47
CA TYR A 89 16.17 10.63 -5.42
C TYR A 89 16.91 11.73 -4.63
N GLY A 90 18.07 11.41 -4.03
CA GLY A 90 18.85 12.30 -3.17
C GLY A 90 18.25 12.49 -1.77
N ASP A 91 17.04 11.97 -1.54
CA ASP A 91 16.33 11.94 -0.27
C ASP A 91 16.24 10.48 0.21
N PRO A 92 16.87 10.13 1.36
CA PRO A 92 16.86 8.76 1.87
C PRO A 92 15.46 8.19 2.18
N CYS A 93 14.47 9.02 2.51
CA CYS A 93 13.10 8.56 2.74
C CYS A 93 12.40 8.25 1.42
N LEU A 94 12.63 9.05 0.37
CA LEU A 94 12.17 8.72 -0.97
C LEU A 94 12.83 7.45 -1.50
N ASP A 95 14.14 7.28 -1.29
CA ASP A 95 14.85 6.07 -1.69
C ASP A 95 14.35 4.84 -0.91
N LEU A 96 14.05 4.99 0.39
CA LEU A 96 13.41 3.93 1.16
C LEU A 96 12.04 3.56 0.57
N PHE A 97 11.19 4.56 0.28
CA PHE A 97 9.85 4.37 -0.24
C PHE A 97 9.82 3.80 -1.67
N PHE A 98 10.48 4.46 -2.61
CA PHE A 98 10.45 4.12 -4.04
C PHE A 98 11.40 3.01 -4.47
N ASN A 99 12.45 2.71 -3.70
CA ASN A 99 13.47 1.74 -4.14
C ASN A 99 13.58 0.52 -3.22
N ALA A 100 13.46 0.69 -1.89
CA ALA A 100 13.64 -0.40 -0.95
C ALA A 100 12.32 -1.14 -0.63
N LEU A 101 11.24 -0.39 -0.43
CA LEU A 101 9.93 -0.91 -0.02
C LEU A 101 9.00 -1.29 -1.19
N ILE A 102 9.47 -1.25 -2.45
CA ILE A 102 8.65 -1.61 -3.63
C ILE A 102 8.02 -3.01 -3.48
N PRO A 103 6.72 -3.18 -3.73
CA PRO A 103 6.11 -4.49 -3.89
C PRO A 103 6.53 -5.12 -5.24
N ASP A 104 7.72 -5.73 -5.33
CA ASP A 104 8.15 -6.54 -6.49
C ASP A 104 8.23 -8.00 -6.06
N ASP A 105 7.53 -8.88 -6.78
CA ASP A 105 7.42 -10.36 -6.64
C ASP A 105 8.76 -11.08 -6.41
N ARG A 106 9.89 -10.39 -6.66
CA ARG A 106 11.22 -10.89 -6.35
C ARG A 106 11.81 -10.22 -5.10
N ASP A 107 11.51 -10.82 -3.94
CA ASP A 107 12.29 -10.69 -2.71
C ASP A 107 13.69 -11.31 -2.88
N THR A 108 14.51 -10.73 -3.75
CA THR A 108 15.91 -11.11 -3.90
C THR A 108 16.70 -10.68 -2.66
N ASN A 109 17.74 -11.43 -2.30
CA ASN A 109 18.65 -11.05 -1.22
C ASN A 109 19.22 -9.63 -1.39
N GLN A 110 19.31 -9.15 -2.63
CA GLN A 110 19.82 -7.82 -2.94
C GLN A 110 18.85 -6.70 -2.55
N CYS A 111 17.53 -6.86 -2.79
CA CYS A 111 16.52 -5.92 -2.33
C CYS A 111 16.53 -5.80 -0.80
N LEU A 112 16.62 -6.92 -0.09
CA LEU A 112 16.72 -6.93 1.38
C LEU A 112 18.04 -6.34 1.89
N THR A 113 19.14 -6.52 1.15
CA THR A 113 20.43 -5.90 1.48
C THR A 113 20.36 -4.38 1.31
N TYR A 114 19.75 -3.91 0.22
CA TYR A 114 19.54 -2.49 -0.02
C TYR A 114 18.62 -1.87 1.05
N LEU A 115 17.53 -2.54 1.42
CA LEU A 115 16.67 -2.10 2.53
C LEU A 115 17.45 -1.91 3.84
N LYS A 116 18.30 -2.88 4.21
CA LYS A 116 19.16 -2.77 5.41
C LYS A 116 20.15 -1.60 5.35
N GLN A 117 20.58 -1.21 4.15
CA GLN A 117 21.45 -0.03 3.96
C GLN A 117 20.65 1.27 4.03
N MET A 118 19.43 1.30 3.51
CA MET A 118 18.60 2.50 3.46
C MET A 118 17.97 2.85 4.81
N LEU A 119 17.57 1.86 5.61
CA LEU A 119 16.91 2.10 6.91
C LEU A 119 17.69 3.05 7.85
N PRO A 120 19.01 2.84 8.11
CA PRO A 120 19.78 3.79 8.91
C PRO A 120 19.88 5.20 8.30
N LEU A 121 19.97 5.31 6.97
CA LEU A 121 20.10 6.58 6.27
C LEU A 121 18.78 7.37 6.33
N ALA A 122 17.66 6.70 6.04
CA ALA A 122 16.32 7.26 6.15
C ALA A 122 16.03 7.69 7.59
N TRP A 123 16.33 6.84 8.57
CA TRP A 123 16.13 7.16 9.98
C TRP A 123 16.94 8.37 10.43
N SER A 124 18.21 8.45 10.01
CA SER A 124 19.06 9.60 10.32
C SER A 124 18.58 10.90 9.66
N HIS A 125 17.91 10.80 8.50
CA HIS A 125 17.39 11.94 7.76
C HIS A 125 16.06 12.44 8.33
N ASN A 126 15.08 11.54 8.48
CA ASN A 126 13.78 11.83 9.07
C ASN A 126 13.23 10.57 9.77
N PRO A 127 13.47 10.41 11.09
CA PRO A 127 13.12 9.19 11.81
C PRO A 127 11.60 8.98 11.90
N LEU A 128 10.81 10.04 12.00
CA LEU A 128 9.36 9.94 12.10
C LEU A 128 8.74 9.51 10.76
N ALA A 129 9.18 10.10 9.65
CA ALA A 129 8.74 9.66 8.32
C ALA A 129 9.17 8.22 8.06
N THR A 130 10.41 7.86 8.42
CA THR A 130 10.91 6.48 8.30
C THR A 130 10.06 5.49 9.10
N LEU A 131 9.72 5.81 10.35
CA LEU A 131 8.84 4.98 11.17
C LEU A 131 7.47 4.78 10.51
N LYS A 132 6.87 5.86 10.00
CA LYS A 132 5.59 5.77 9.26
C LYS A 132 5.73 4.90 8.01
N LEU A 133 6.81 5.06 7.24
CA LEU A 133 7.07 4.29 6.02
C LEU A 133 7.27 2.79 6.27
N ILE A 134 7.97 2.42 7.35
CA ILE A 134 8.12 1.02 7.76
C ILE A 134 6.75 0.34 7.92
N PHE A 135 5.79 1.07 8.50
CA PHE A 135 4.45 0.56 8.76
C PHE A 135 3.42 0.91 7.68
N SER A 136 3.78 1.71 6.67
CA SER A 136 2.91 2.08 5.56
C SER A 136 3.07 1.21 4.32
N ALA A 137 4.10 0.36 4.29
CA ALA A 137 4.25 -0.64 3.25
C ALA A 137 2.96 -1.47 3.21
N GLU A 138 2.24 -1.42 2.08
CA GLU A 138 0.98 -2.13 1.83
C GLU A 138 1.15 -3.60 2.19
N SER A 139 0.70 -3.97 3.39
CA SER A 139 1.10 -5.20 4.08
C SER A 139 0.12 -6.36 3.89
N ILE A 140 -0.79 -6.30 2.91
CA ILE A 140 -1.49 -7.52 2.48
C ILE A 140 -0.78 -8.08 1.27
N GLY A 141 -0.40 -9.34 1.38
CA GLY A 141 -0.37 -10.23 0.23
C GLY A 141 0.96 -10.95 0.11
N PHE A 142 2.06 -10.23 -0.09
CA PHE A 142 3.24 -10.89 -0.66
C PHE A 142 4.64 -10.47 -0.12
N PHE A 143 4.77 -9.57 0.86
CA PHE A 143 6.09 -8.99 1.24
C PHE A 143 6.48 -9.06 2.72
N LEU A 144 6.17 -10.18 3.38
CA LEU A 144 6.54 -10.40 4.80
C LEU A 144 8.03 -10.12 5.03
N LYS A 145 8.94 -10.56 4.15
CA LYS A 145 10.38 -10.41 4.38
C LYS A 145 10.88 -8.98 4.48
N LYS A 146 10.25 -8.02 3.78
CA LYS A 146 10.66 -6.61 3.83
C LYS A 146 10.21 -5.95 5.13
N LEU A 147 8.94 -6.14 5.50
CA LEU A 147 8.42 -5.70 6.78
C LEU A 147 9.21 -6.35 7.93
N ASP A 148 9.42 -7.66 7.86
CA ASP A 148 10.23 -8.41 8.83
C ASP A 148 11.62 -7.81 8.93
N THR A 149 12.30 -7.57 7.81
CA THR A 149 13.65 -6.98 7.80
C THR A 149 13.66 -5.58 8.45
N ALA A 150 12.66 -4.75 8.14
CA ALA A 150 12.56 -3.39 8.66
C ALA A 150 12.22 -3.36 10.16
N VAL A 151 11.26 -4.17 10.60
CA VAL A 151 10.88 -4.33 12.00
C VAL A 151 12.02 -4.91 12.82
N LEU A 152 12.75 -5.90 12.29
CA LEU A 152 13.91 -6.47 12.97
C LEU A 152 15.01 -5.43 13.15
N TRP A 153 15.26 -4.61 12.14
CA TRP A 153 16.17 -3.48 12.26
C TRP A 153 15.67 -2.47 13.30
N LEU A 154 14.38 -2.13 13.29
CA LEU A 154 13.78 -1.20 14.25
C LEU A 154 13.88 -1.72 15.68
N HIS A 155 13.59 -3.00 15.92
CA HIS A 155 13.73 -3.64 17.23
C HIS A 155 15.18 -3.63 17.73
N GLN A 156 16.16 -3.86 16.84
CA GLN A 156 17.57 -3.90 17.20
C GLN A 156 18.18 -2.53 17.52
N ASN A 157 17.67 -1.46 16.88
CA ASN A 157 18.27 -0.13 16.96
C ASN A 157 17.42 0.87 17.78
N HIS A 158 16.10 0.71 17.79
CA HIS A 158 15.11 1.60 18.42
C HIS A 158 14.01 0.80 19.14
N PRO A 159 14.36 -0.08 20.10
CA PRO A 159 13.41 -0.97 20.77
C PRO A 159 12.35 -0.22 21.59
N ASN A 160 12.69 0.91 22.23
CA ASN A 160 11.70 1.65 23.02
C ASN A 160 10.70 2.35 22.10
N THR A 161 11.14 2.86 20.95
CA THR A 161 10.25 3.40 19.92
C THR A 161 9.27 2.34 19.44
N LEU A 162 9.75 1.13 19.11
CA LEU A 162 8.84 0.04 18.71
C LEU A 162 7.85 -0.32 19.84
N LEU A 163 8.33 -0.45 21.08
CA LEU A 163 7.51 -0.81 22.24
C LEU A 163 6.47 0.27 22.61
N HIS A 164 6.83 1.54 22.49
CA HIS A 164 5.95 2.66 22.79
C HIS A 164 4.76 2.72 21.84
N ASN A 165 4.96 2.33 20.59
CA ASN A 165 3.96 2.46 19.53
C ASN A 165 3.04 1.25 19.38
N LEU A 166 3.09 0.23 20.25
CA LEU A 166 2.27 -0.99 20.06
C LEU A 166 0.77 -0.71 19.92
N HIS A 167 0.22 0.22 20.70
CA HIS A 167 -1.18 0.63 20.56
C HIS A 167 -1.45 1.35 19.24
N SER A 168 -0.58 2.28 18.85
CA SER A 168 -0.70 3.01 17.58
C SER A 168 -0.61 2.05 16.39
N ILE A 169 0.34 1.10 16.43
CA ILE A 169 0.48 0.03 15.43
C ILE A 169 -0.79 -0.81 15.35
N ALA A 170 -1.42 -1.13 16.50
CA ALA A 170 -2.70 -1.85 16.58
C ALA A 170 -3.89 -1.07 16.03
N ASP A 171 -3.75 0.22 15.72
CA ASP A 171 -4.81 1.04 15.17
C ASP A 171 -4.58 1.48 13.71
N LEU A 172 -3.41 1.22 13.12
CA LEU A 172 -3.05 1.55 11.72
C LEU A 172 -4.04 1.00 10.66
N PRO A 173 -4.17 1.68 9.50
CA PRO A 173 -5.02 1.23 8.41
C PRO A 173 -4.38 0.07 7.64
N GLY A 174 -5.19 -0.64 6.86
CA GLY A 174 -4.71 -1.67 5.95
C GLY A 174 -4.73 -3.09 6.53
N ALA A 175 -3.65 -3.85 6.34
CA ALA A 175 -3.59 -5.30 6.50
C ALA A 175 -3.54 -5.76 7.96
N GLY A 176 -4.64 -5.58 8.68
CA GLY A 176 -4.75 -5.99 10.08
C GLY A 176 -3.68 -5.40 10.99
N SER A 177 -3.98 -4.27 11.61
CA SER A 177 -3.12 -3.66 12.61
C SER A 177 -2.77 -4.59 13.80
N PHE A 178 -3.71 -5.41 14.28
CA PHE A 178 -3.42 -6.49 15.25
C PHE A 178 -2.66 -7.66 14.62
N TYR A 179 -2.85 -7.90 13.33
CA TYR A 179 -2.07 -8.88 12.58
C TYR A 179 -0.61 -8.46 12.44
N ALA A 180 -0.33 -7.18 12.23
CA ALA A 180 1.03 -6.63 12.25
C ALA A 180 1.71 -6.94 13.59
N LEU A 181 1.02 -6.82 14.72
CA LEU A 181 1.55 -7.21 16.02
C LEU A 181 1.87 -8.72 16.10
N VAL A 182 0.97 -9.58 15.62
CA VAL A 182 1.20 -11.03 15.52
C VAL A 182 2.41 -11.33 14.63
N GLN A 183 2.55 -10.64 13.51
CA GLN A 183 3.69 -10.79 12.60
C GLN A 183 4.99 -10.37 13.27
N ILE A 184 5.03 -9.20 13.92
CA ILE A 184 6.23 -8.72 14.62
C ILE A 184 6.66 -9.71 15.69
N MET A 185 5.72 -10.20 16.52
CA MET A 185 6.02 -11.22 17.53
C MET A 185 6.55 -12.51 16.92
N TYR A 186 5.94 -12.97 15.81
CA TYR A 186 6.37 -14.18 15.11
C TYR A 186 7.79 -14.02 14.55
N VAL A 187 8.09 -12.88 13.95
CA VAL A 187 9.41 -12.60 13.37
C VAL A 187 10.48 -12.52 14.46
N LEU A 188 10.17 -11.85 15.57
CA LEU A 188 11.07 -11.79 16.72
C LEU A 188 11.27 -13.16 17.35
N LEU A 189 10.23 -14.00 17.41
CA LEU A 189 10.34 -15.39 17.89
C LEU A 189 11.31 -16.21 17.03
N VAL A 190 11.19 -16.07 15.71
CA VAL A 190 11.94 -16.88 14.73
C VAL A 190 13.35 -16.32 14.49
N GLN A 191 13.65 -15.06 14.78
CA GLN A 191 14.97 -14.49 14.48
C GLN A 191 16.05 -14.93 15.48
N LYS A 192 16.99 -15.80 15.08
CA LYS A 192 18.11 -16.25 15.94
C LYS A 192 19.18 -15.16 16.13
N GLU A 193 19.70 -14.99 17.34
CA GLU A 193 20.98 -14.29 17.56
C GLU A 193 22.09 -15.03 16.78
N GLY A 194 22.64 -14.41 15.72
CA GLY A 194 23.91 -14.82 15.13
C GLY A 194 23.94 -15.72 13.89
N GLY A 195 22.96 -15.72 12.97
CA GLY A 195 23.20 -16.33 11.64
C GLY A 195 22.00 -16.43 10.68
N GLN A 196 22.28 -16.34 9.38
CA GLN A 196 21.37 -16.59 8.26
C GLN A 196 20.85 -18.05 8.27
N GLY A 197 19.82 -18.34 9.06
CA GLY A 197 19.11 -19.62 9.03
C GLY A 197 17.78 -19.48 8.30
N LYS A 198 17.62 -20.15 7.16
CA LYS A 198 16.28 -20.44 6.60
C LYS A 198 15.60 -21.43 7.54
N TYR A 199 14.44 -21.08 8.08
CA TYR A 199 13.57 -22.09 8.69
C TYR A 199 12.93 -22.90 7.57
N ASN A 200 12.89 -24.22 7.76
CA ASN A 200 11.88 -25.04 7.15
C ASN A 200 10.63 -24.85 8.02
N ASP A 201 9.48 -24.53 7.44
CA ASP A 201 8.18 -24.31 8.12
C ASP A 201 7.61 -25.60 8.74
N ALA A 202 8.44 -26.44 9.35
CA ALA A 202 7.99 -27.62 10.08
C ALA A 202 7.38 -27.14 11.41
N ALA A 203 6.05 -27.06 11.45
CA ALA A 203 5.26 -26.58 12.59
C ALA A 203 5.65 -27.16 13.97
N ALA A 204 6.24 -28.36 14.02
CA ALA A 204 6.68 -29.00 15.26
C ALA A 204 7.89 -28.31 15.92
N ASP A 205 8.82 -27.75 15.14
CA ASP A 205 10.02 -27.09 15.68
C ASP A 205 9.70 -25.69 16.25
N LEU A 206 8.68 -25.02 15.68
CA LEU A 206 8.24 -23.69 16.11
C LEU A 206 7.46 -23.71 17.42
N LEU A 207 6.70 -24.78 17.70
CA LEU A 207 5.95 -24.92 18.95
C LEU A 207 6.85 -25.07 20.18
N ASN A 208 8.06 -25.61 20.03
CA ASN A 208 9.05 -25.68 21.10
C ASN A 208 9.87 -24.39 21.23
N LEU A 209 9.94 -23.58 20.16
CA LEU A 209 10.76 -22.38 20.13
C LEU A 209 10.24 -21.27 21.05
N HIS A 210 8.91 -21.10 21.13
CA HIS A 210 8.32 -20.05 21.96
C HIS A 210 8.61 -20.23 23.45
N PRO A 211 8.32 -21.39 24.08
CA PRO A 211 8.66 -21.60 25.49
C PRO A 211 10.14 -21.38 25.78
N GLU A 212 11.03 -21.93 24.95
CA GLU A 212 12.48 -21.77 25.13
C GLU A 212 12.93 -20.32 25.07
N ARG A 213 12.40 -19.54 24.12
CA ARG A 213 12.78 -18.14 23.95
C ARG A 213 12.16 -17.26 25.02
N TYR A 214 10.89 -17.46 25.34
CA TYR A 214 10.20 -16.72 26.39
C TYR A 214 10.89 -16.87 27.75
N ASP A 215 11.48 -18.04 28.04
CA ASP A 215 12.22 -18.27 29.29
C ASP A 215 13.64 -17.65 29.29
N ARG A 216 14.31 -17.61 28.13
CA ARG A 216 15.75 -17.25 28.04
C ARG A 216 16.03 -15.82 27.59
N ASP A 217 15.15 -15.23 26.77
CA ASP A 217 15.31 -13.93 26.14
C ASP A 217 14.39 -12.91 26.83
N PRO A 218 14.91 -12.10 27.76
CA PRO A 218 14.10 -11.15 28.52
C PRO A 218 13.48 -10.05 27.64
N ASP A 219 14.13 -9.70 26.53
CA ASP A 219 13.65 -8.67 25.61
C ASP A 219 12.48 -9.21 24.80
N TYR A 220 12.59 -10.43 24.27
CA TYR A 220 11.46 -11.12 23.63
C TYR A 220 10.29 -11.30 24.60
N ARG A 221 10.56 -11.73 25.84
CA ARG A 221 9.51 -11.89 26.86
C ARG A 221 8.79 -10.57 27.14
N LEU A 222 9.54 -9.48 27.37
CA LEU A 222 8.95 -8.16 27.60
C LEU A 222 8.09 -7.73 26.40
N PHE A 223 8.62 -7.87 25.18
CA PHE A 223 7.90 -7.49 23.98
C PHE A 223 6.62 -8.31 23.80
N HIS A 224 6.73 -9.64 23.92
CA HIS A 224 5.60 -10.56 23.87
C HIS A 224 4.54 -10.16 24.90
N ASP A 225 4.95 -9.97 26.15
CA ASP A 225 4.03 -9.64 27.23
C ASP A 225 3.27 -8.33 26.96
N ARG A 226 3.98 -7.31 26.49
CA ARG A 226 3.38 -6.02 26.15
C ARG A 226 2.39 -6.12 24.99
N VAL A 227 2.70 -6.90 23.95
CA VAL A 227 1.75 -7.12 22.86
C VAL A 227 0.50 -7.84 23.36
N ILE A 228 0.66 -8.89 24.18
CA ILE A 228 -0.51 -9.58 24.74
C ILE A 228 -1.33 -8.63 25.64
N ASP A 229 -0.70 -7.74 26.40
CA ASP A 229 -1.42 -6.73 27.18
C ASP A 229 -2.30 -5.85 26.27
N VAL A 230 -1.81 -5.39 25.11
CA VAL A 230 -2.61 -4.65 24.12
C VAL A 230 -3.82 -5.46 23.63
N PHE A 231 -3.64 -6.76 23.35
CA PHE A 231 -4.74 -7.66 22.99
C PHE A 231 -5.77 -7.76 24.10
N VAL A 232 -5.31 -8.01 25.33
CA VAL A 232 -6.17 -8.21 26.51
C VAL A 232 -6.94 -6.94 26.85
N GLU A 233 -6.31 -5.77 26.80
CA GLU A 233 -6.96 -4.48 27.02
C GLU A 233 -8.06 -4.22 25.99
N ARG A 234 -7.78 -4.46 24.70
CA ARG A 234 -8.78 -4.31 23.63
C ARG A 234 -9.94 -5.28 23.81
N LEU A 235 -9.65 -6.57 24.03
CA LEU A 235 -10.67 -7.60 24.25
C LEU A 235 -11.52 -7.31 25.49
N LYS A 236 -10.92 -6.93 26.62
CA LYS A 236 -11.66 -6.56 27.84
C LYS A 236 -12.60 -5.39 27.59
N SER A 237 -12.11 -4.33 26.91
CA SER A 237 -12.93 -3.19 26.50
C SER A 237 -14.11 -3.63 25.65
N ASP A 238 -13.88 -4.47 24.64
CA ASP A 238 -14.92 -4.83 23.68
C ASP A 238 -15.93 -5.82 24.27
N ILE A 239 -15.48 -6.75 25.12
CA ILE A 239 -16.34 -7.62 25.94
C ILE A 239 -17.22 -6.79 26.88
N GLU A 240 -16.67 -5.76 27.51
CA GLU A 240 -17.43 -4.90 28.41
C GLU A 240 -18.48 -4.10 27.64
N LYS A 241 -18.14 -3.51 26.49
CA LYS A 241 -19.11 -2.83 25.61
C LYS A 241 -20.22 -3.78 25.14
N MET A 242 -19.88 -5.04 24.85
CA MET A 242 -20.85 -6.07 24.50
C MET A 242 -21.79 -6.38 25.67
N LYS A 243 -21.27 -6.56 26.89
CA LYS A 243 -22.06 -6.79 28.12
C LYS A 243 -22.96 -5.61 28.47
N GLN A 244 -22.47 -4.39 28.23
CA GLN A 244 -23.22 -3.15 28.44
C GLN A 244 -24.23 -2.87 27.32
N HIS A 245 -24.37 -3.75 26.32
CA HIS A 245 -25.21 -3.55 25.14
C HIS A 245 -24.93 -2.22 24.41
N THR A 246 -23.67 -1.77 24.47
CA THR A 246 -23.19 -0.56 23.78
C THR A 246 -22.77 -0.86 22.35
N LEU A 247 -22.50 -2.15 22.04
CA LEU A 247 -22.30 -2.61 20.67
C LEU A 247 -23.66 -2.97 20.05
N GLU A 248 -23.91 -2.48 18.84
CA GLU A 248 -25.09 -2.80 18.02
C GLU A 248 -24.97 -4.20 17.41
N LEU A 249 -24.88 -5.24 18.24
CA LEU A 249 -24.81 -6.64 17.81
C LEU A 249 -26.13 -7.10 17.18
N GLU A 250 -26.06 -7.81 16.07
CA GLU A 250 -27.20 -8.43 15.39
C GLU A 250 -27.26 -9.94 15.68
N PRO A 251 -28.43 -10.59 15.55
CA PRO A 251 -28.54 -12.04 15.72
C PRO A 251 -27.59 -12.85 14.84
N SER A 252 -27.30 -12.35 13.63
CA SER A 252 -26.33 -12.93 12.69
C SER A 252 -24.91 -12.93 13.23
N ASP A 253 -24.54 -11.99 14.10
CA ASP A 253 -23.18 -11.92 14.65
C ASP A 253 -22.90 -13.13 15.58
N TYR A 254 -23.92 -13.71 16.21
CA TYR A 254 -23.78 -14.85 17.12
C TYR A 254 -23.68 -16.21 16.40
N LEU A 255 -23.89 -16.25 15.09
CA LEU A 255 -23.82 -17.48 14.31
C LEU A 255 -22.35 -17.91 14.13
N SER A 256 -22.08 -19.19 14.36
CA SER A 256 -20.77 -19.79 14.11
C SER A 256 -20.75 -20.37 12.69
N ASP A 257 -19.58 -20.42 12.03
CA ASP A 257 -19.47 -21.07 10.72
C ASP A 257 -19.86 -22.57 10.77
N ASP A 258 -19.93 -23.16 11.97
CA ASP A 258 -20.29 -24.57 12.16
C ASP A 258 -21.82 -24.77 12.13
N ASP A 259 -22.62 -23.70 12.10
CA ASP A 259 -24.09 -23.70 12.20
C ASP A 259 -24.84 -23.27 10.91
N GLU A 260 -24.18 -22.99 9.78
CA GLU A 260 -24.87 -22.46 8.59
C GLU A 260 -25.01 -23.42 7.38
N ASP A 261 -26.27 -23.83 7.16
CA ASP A 261 -26.84 -24.17 5.87
C ASP A 261 -26.85 -22.95 4.94
N ASP A 262 -26.16 -23.04 3.80
CA ASP A 262 -26.33 -22.45 2.46
C ASP A 262 -26.87 -21.01 2.22
N VAL A 263 -27.32 -20.25 3.21
CA VAL A 263 -28.05 -18.97 3.01
C VAL A 263 -27.13 -17.74 3.06
N MET A 264 -26.02 -17.77 3.80
CA MET A 264 -25.00 -16.69 3.75
C MET A 264 -24.06 -16.77 2.55
N ARG A 265 -24.17 -17.84 1.73
CA ARG A 265 -23.53 -17.86 0.42
C ARG A 265 -23.93 -16.63 -0.42
N GLN A 266 -25.12 -16.07 -0.24
CA GLN A 266 -25.57 -14.95 -1.08
C GLN A 266 -24.90 -13.60 -0.75
N CYS A 267 -24.44 -13.35 0.49
CA CYS A 267 -23.64 -12.16 0.81
C CYS A 267 -22.15 -12.34 0.47
N VAL A 268 -21.65 -13.59 0.51
CA VAL A 268 -20.25 -13.93 0.23
C VAL A 268 -19.99 -14.17 -1.27
N ILE A 269 -21.02 -14.43 -2.08
CA ILE A 269 -20.85 -14.68 -3.53
C ILE A 269 -20.63 -13.40 -4.35
N SER A 270 -20.93 -12.21 -3.84
CA SER A 270 -20.38 -10.97 -4.45
C SER A 270 -18.88 -10.81 -4.19
N GLU A 271 -18.30 -11.63 -3.30
CA GLU A 271 -16.89 -11.63 -2.91
C GLU A 271 -16.13 -12.84 -3.50
N TYR A 272 -16.83 -13.89 -3.97
CA TYR A 272 -16.21 -15.11 -4.50
C TYR A 272 -15.67 -14.98 -5.95
N VAL A 273 -15.82 -13.81 -6.58
CA VAL A 273 -15.09 -13.43 -7.81
C VAL A 273 -13.83 -12.60 -7.49
N MET A 274 -13.55 -12.31 -6.21
CA MET A 274 -12.27 -11.73 -5.76
C MET A 274 -11.26 -12.85 -5.47
N SER A 275 -10.67 -13.38 -6.55
CA SER A 275 -9.57 -14.34 -6.54
C SER A 275 -8.37 -13.85 -5.71
N GLU A 276 -7.78 -14.75 -4.90
CA GLU A 276 -6.40 -14.79 -4.34
C GLU A 276 -5.73 -13.53 -3.72
N TYR A 277 -6.35 -12.37 -3.68
CA TYR A 277 -5.67 -11.11 -3.44
C TYR A 277 -6.59 -10.12 -2.70
N HIS A 278 -6.62 -10.22 -1.38
CA HIS A 278 -7.53 -9.45 -0.53
C HIS A 278 -7.07 -7.99 -0.36
N ARG A 279 -8.05 -7.09 -0.28
CA ARG A 279 -7.87 -5.70 0.16
C ARG A 279 -7.31 -5.66 1.60
N PRO A 280 -6.43 -4.71 1.93
CA PRO A 280 -6.02 -4.42 3.30
C PRO A 280 -7.16 -3.98 4.22
N CYS A 281 -7.72 -4.94 4.97
CA CYS A 281 -8.79 -4.70 5.94
C CYS A 281 -8.29 -4.79 7.39
N LYS A 282 -8.70 -3.83 8.23
CA LYS A 282 -8.31 -3.73 9.65
C LYS A 282 -8.86 -4.90 10.48
N VAL A 283 -8.06 -5.95 10.66
CA VAL A 283 -8.29 -7.12 11.53
C VAL A 283 -8.41 -6.72 13.01
N SER A 284 -9.47 -7.16 13.69
CA SER A 284 -9.70 -6.91 15.11
C SER A 284 -8.93 -7.90 15.99
N ALA A 285 -8.75 -7.55 17.28
CA ALA A 285 -8.13 -8.46 18.25
C ALA A 285 -8.89 -9.80 18.35
N ALA A 286 -10.22 -9.76 18.31
CA ALA A 286 -11.08 -10.94 18.34
C ALA A 286 -10.87 -11.83 17.10
N GLU A 287 -10.76 -11.22 15.92
CA GLU A 287 -10.54 -11.96 14.67
C GLU A 287 -9.18 -12.65 14.63
N CYS A 288 -8.11 -12.03 15.14
CA CYS A 288 -6.81 -12.71 15.29
C CYS A 288 -6.89 -13.94 16.21
N CYS A 289 -7.84 -13.96 17.16
CA CYS A 289 -8.04 -15.09 18.05
C CYS A 289 -8.90 -16.20 17.44
N THR A 290 -9.80 -15.86 16.50
CA THR A 290 -10.79 -16.77 15.88
C THR A 290 -10.47 -17.15 14.45
N SER A 291 -9.47 -16.51 13.81
CA SER A 291 -9.13 -16.72 12.41
C SER A 291 -8.83 -18.19 12.12
N LYS A 292 -9.49 -18.70 11.07
CA LYS A 292 -9.27 -20.03 10.48
C LYS A 292 -8.32 -19.97 9.28
N ASN A 293 -7.84 -18.79 8.90
CA ASN A 293 -6.87 -18.64 7.82
C ASN A 293 -5.58 -19.36 8.20
N VAL A 294 -5.15 -20.30 7.36
CA VAL A 294 -3.97 -21.16 7.60
C VAL A 294 -2.71 -20.34 7.88
N TRP A 295 -2.54 -19.19 7.21
CA TRP A 295 -1.39 -18.31 7.39
C TRP A 295 -1.38 -17.61 8.74
N ASP A 296 -2.53 -17.12 9.18
CA ASP A 296 -2.66 -16.34 10.41
C ASP A 296 -2.68 -17.26 11.63
N ASP A 297 -3.38 -18.39 11.52
CA ASP A 297 -3.51 -19.40 12.57
C ASP A 297 -2.17 -20.10 12.84
N HIS A 298 -1.31 -20.30 11.82
CA HIS A 298 0.06 -20.76 12.07
C HIS A 298 0.81 -19.80 13.00
N ARG A 299 0.89 -18.51 12.67
CA ARG A 299 1.71 -17.56 13.42
C ARG A 299 1.16 -17.35 14.83
N ALA A 300 -0.16 -17.24 14.96
CA ALA A 300 -0.84 -17.14 16.25
C ALA A 300 -0.54 -18.35 17.16
N ARG A 301 -0.53 -19.58 16.61
CA ARG A 301 -0.14 -20.78 17.38
C ARG A 301 1.34 -20.77 17.75
N ALA A 302 2.22 -20.38 16.84
CA ALA A 302 3.67 -20.38 17.08
C ALA A 302 4.05 -19.47 18.26
N ILE A 303 3.37 -18.34 18.41
CA ILE A 303 3.61 -17.36 19.50
C ILE A 303 2.77 -17.60 20.75
N PHE A 304 2.01 -18.70 20.81
CA PHE A 304 1.09 -19.05 21.91
C PHE A 304 0.12 -17.90 22.22
N LEU A 305 -0.44 -17.27 21.18
CA LEU A 305 -1.30 -16.09 21.31
C LEU A 305 -2.50 -16.36 22.21
N ARG A 306 -3.24 -17.45 21.91
CA ARG A 306 -4.49 -17.81 22.60
C ARG A 306 -4.23 -18.15 24.06
N GLU A 307 -3.22 -18.98 24.33
CA GLU A 307 -2.81 -19.41 25.66
C GLU A 307 -2.32 -18.25 26.53
N SER A 308 -1.65 -17.27 25.92
CA SER A 308 -1.13 -16.10 26.62
C SER A 308 -2.21 -15.07 26.94
N ILE A 309 -3.21 -14.93 26.07
CA ILE A 309 -4.42 -14.14 26.33
C ILE A 309 -5.25 -14.81 27.43
N ALA A 310 -5.50 -16.12 27.31
CA ALA A 310 -6.26 -16.89 28.29
C ALA A 310 -5.68 -16.73 29.71
N ARG A 311 -4.37 -16.89 29.88
CA ARG A 311 -3.67 -16.72 31.16
C ARG A 311 -3.83 -15.34 31.80
N ARG A 312 -4.14 -14.30 31.03
CA ARG A 312 -4.34 -12.92 31.52
C ARG A 312 -5.81 -12.53 31.70
N LEU A 313 -6.72 -13.21 30.99
CA LEU A 313 -8.16 -13.01 31.12
C LEU A 313 -8.73 -13.84 32.27
N PHE A 314 -8.18 -15.03 32.51
CA PHE A 314 -8.70 -16.01 33.44
C PHE A 314 -7.78 -16.21 34.64
N PRO A 315 -8.35 -16.56 35.81
CA PRO A 315 -7.57 -16.92 36.98
C PRO A 315 -6.80 -18.24 36.77
N PRO A 316 -5.66 -18.46 37.44
CA PRO A 316 -4.81 -19.65 37.25
C PRO A 316 -5.46 -20.99 37.65
N GLU A 317 -6.58 -20.95 38.36
CA GLU A 317 -7.22 -22.11 38.99
C GLU A 317 -8.28 -22.77 38.08
N SER A 318 -8.61 -22.14 36.97
CA SER A 318 -9.61 -22.61 36.02
C SER A 318 -9.03 -23.56 34.97
N ASP A 319 -9.85 -24.44 34.38
CA ASP A 319 -9.47 -25.19 33.18
C ASP A 319 -9.38 -24.23 31.98
N PRO A 320 -8.15 -23.92 31.49
CA PRO A 320 -7.98 -22.90 30.45
C PRO A 320 -8.63 -23.32 29.13
N SER A 321 -8.83 -24.61 28.88
CA SER A 321 -9.43 -25.09 27.64
C SER A 321 -10.93 -24.81 27.62
N GLU A 322 -11.65 -25.17 28.69
CA GLU A 322 -13.11 -24.97 28.77
C GLU A 322 -13.48 -23.49 28.81
N GLU A 323 -12.76 -22.69 29.59
CA GLU A 323 -13.01 -21.24 29.66
C GLU A 323 -12.68 -20.52 28.35
N TRP A 324 -11.65 -20.97 27.63
CA TRP A 324 -11.34 -20.43 26.31
C TRP A 324 -12.43 -20.76 25.29
N GLU A 325 -12.98 -21.99 25.30
CA GLU A 325 -14.12 -22.36 24.46
C GLU A 325 -15.33 -21.46 24.73
N LEU A 326 -15.65 -21.23 26.00
CA LEU A 326 -16.74 -20.33 26.41
C LEU A 326 -16.50 -18.89 25.97
N LEU A 327 -15.32 -18.34 26.24
CA LEU A 327 -14.96 -16.98 25.80
C LEU A 327 -15.02 -16.86 24.28
N ARG A 328 -14.58 -17.88 23.56
CA ARG A 328 -14.63 -17.88 22.11
C ARG A 328 -16.06 -17.81 21.61
N LYS A 329 -16.93 -18.70 22.11
CA LYS A 329 -18.32 -18.81 21.68
C LYS A 329 -19.15 -17.59 22.10
N ASP A 330 -19.03 -17.17 23.34
CA ASP A 330 -19.90 -16.16 23.92
C ASP A 330 -19.45 -14.73 23.56
N PHE A 331 -18.17 -14.52 23.22
CA PHE A 331 -17.64 -13.18 22.97
C PHE A 331 -16.79 -13.07 21.70
N LEU A 332 -15.78 -13.91 21.50
CA LEU A 332 -14.82 -13.68 20.40
C LEU A 332 -15.47 -13.87 19.02
N VAL A 333 -16.32 -14.88 18.84
CA VAL A 333 -17.07 -15.11 17.58
C VAL A 333 -18.04 -13.95 17.32
N PRO A 334 -18.93 -13.56 18.26
CA PRO A 334 -19.78 -12.39 18.11
C PRO A 334 -19.01 -11.10 17.78
N LEU A 335 -17.91 -10.82 18.49
CA LEU A 335 -17.09 -9.65 18.23
C LEU A 335 -16.41 -9.72 16.86
N THR A 336 -15.94 -10.89 16.44
CA THR A 336 -15.34 -11.08 15.11
C THR A 336 -16.34 -10.74 14.03
N ASN A 337 -17.55 -11.31 14.12
CA ASN A 337 -18.60 -11.10 13.14
C ASN A 337 -19.11 -9.65 13.15
N TYR A 338 -19.28 -9.07 14.34
CA TYR A 338 -19.59 -7.66 14.52
C TYR A 338 -18.58 -6.76 13.80
N TYR A 339 -17.28 -6.97 14.01
CA TYR A 339 -16.26 -6.15 13.36
C TYR A 339 -16.19 -6.40 11.86
N LYS A 340 -16.40 -7.63 11.38
CA LYS A 340 -16.51 -7.93 9.95
C LYS A 340 -17.71 -7.22 9.32
N ARG A 341 -18.89 -7.25 9.96
CA ARG A 341 -20.10 -6.53 9.53
C ARG A 341 -19.90 -5.02 9.58
N ARG A 342 -19.34 -4.49 10.68
CA ARG A 342 -19.02 -3.08 10.85
C ARG A 342 -18.01 -2.56 9.85
N ARG A 343 -17.06 -3.37 9.35
CA ARG A 343 -16.18 -2.95 8.24
C ARG A 343 -16.98 -2.57 6.99
N VAL A 344 -18.09 -3.26 6.73
CA VAL A 344 -19.00 -2.93 5.64
C VAL A 344 -19.80 -1.66 5.99
N SER A 345 -20.29 -1.55 7.23
CA SER A 345 -21.15 -0.45 7.67
C SER A 345 -20.44 0.88 8.00
N GLU A 346 -19.20 0.90 8.48
CA GLU A 346 -18.42 2.11 8.80
C GLU A 346 -17.58 2.61 7.61
N SER A 347 -17.84 2.06 6.42
CA SER A 347 -17.16 2.46 5.21
C SER A 347 -17.29 3.97 4.97
N ARG A 348 -16.24 4.58 4.39
CA ARG A 348 -16.26 5.97 3.91
C ARG A 348 -17.53 6.24 3.09
N GLN A 349 -17.97 5.27 2.30
CA GLN A 349 -19.23 5.30 1.56
C GLN A 349 -20.43 5.62 2.47
N LEU A 350 -20.64 4.91 3.59
CA LEU A 350 -21.80 5.24 4.45
C LEU A 350 -21.73 6.65 5.05
N TRP A 351 -20.54 7.14 5.42
CA TRP A 351 -20.38 8.53 5.86
C TRP A 351 -20.74 9.52 4.75
N VAL A 352 -20.27 9.28 3.51
CA VAL A 352 -20.61 10.12 2.36
C VAL A 352 -22.13 10.15 2.15
N LYS A 353 -22.78 8.99 2.22
CA LYS A 353 -24.25 8.89 2.13
C LYS A 353 -24.96 9.76 3.17
N LYS A 354 -24.59 9.65 4.45
CA LYS A 354 -25.15 10.47 5.55
C LYS A 354 -24.91 11.97 5.33
N TYR A 355 -23.71 12.34 4.90
CA TYR A 355 -23.38 13.73 4.58
C TYR A 355 -24.26 14.27 3.45
N LEU A 356 -24.47 13.51 2.37
CA LEU A 356 -25.33 13.91 1.27
C LEU A 356 -26.81 14.02 1.69
N GLU A 357 -27.28 13.15 2.59
CA GLU A 357 -28.63 13.26 3.19
C GLU A 357 -28.79 14.58 3.98
N GLU A 358 -27.77 14.98 4.74
CA GLU A 358 -27.74 16.28 5.45
C GLU A 358 -27.72 17.46 4.47
N VAL A 359 -26.93 17.38 3.40
CA VAL A 359 -26.89 18.40 2.33
C VAL A 359 -28.27 18.55 1.69
N LYS A 360 -28.98 17.44 1.44
CA LYS A 360 -30.36 17.47 0.93
C LYS A 360 -31.32 18.11 1.94
N ALA A 361 -31.29 17.67 3.20
CA ALA A 361 -32.22 18.12 4.24
C ALA A 361 -32.07 19.61 4.57
N GLY A 362 -30.85 20.15 4.49
CA GLY A 362 -30.56 21.56 4.70
C GLY A 362 -31.01 22.50 3.56
N GLY A 363 -31.62 22.00 2.49
CA GLY A 363 -32.13 22.81 1.38
C GLY A 363 -31.09 23.70 0.68
N GLY A 364 -29.80 23.34 0.75
CA GLY A 364 -28.69 24.18 0.26
C GLY A 364 -28.47 25.48 1.06
N THR A 365 -29.09 25.63 2.24
CA THR A 365 -28.96 26.81 3.10
C THR A 365 -27.87 26.68 4.17
N GLY A 366 -27.39 25.46 4.45
CA GLY A 366 -26.14 25.24 5.16
C GLY A 366 -24.95 25.57 4.26
N ILE A 367 -23.85 26.08 4.83
CA ILE A 367 -22.59 26.27 4.10
C ILE A 367 -22.09 24.88 3.68
N ILE A 368 -22.42 24.46 2.45
CA ILE A 368 -21.87 23.26 1.84
C ILE A 368 -20.36 23.42 1.85
N ASN A 369 -19.66 22.47 2.46
CA ASN A 369 -18.21 22.50 2.46
C ASN A 369 -17.70 21.92 1.13
N PRO A 370 -17.16 22.74 0.21
CA PRO A 370 -16.83 22.31 -1.16
C PRO A 370 -15.74 21.24 -1.23
N ASP A 371 -14.92 21.08 -0.18
CA ASP A 371 -13.84 20.09 -0.10
C ASP A 371 -14.18 18.84 0.76
N ALA A 372 -15.45 18.69 1.18
CA ALA A 372 -15.87 17.59 2.05
C ALA A 372 -15.75 16.20 1.38
N LEU A 373 -16.05 16.15 0.07
CA LEU A 373 -16.03 14.95 -0.77
C LEU A 373 -14.99 15.08 -1.88
N LEU A 374 -14.34 13.98 -2.24
CA LEU A 374 -13.52 13.89 -3.44
C LEU A 374 -14.40 13.79 -4.70
N PRO A 375 -13.91 14.16 -5.89
CA PRO A 375 -14.71 14.09 -7.12
C PRO A 375 -15.34 12.72 -7.36
N ASN A 376 -14.56 11.63 -7.21
CA ASN A 376 -15.06 10.25 -7.35
C ASN A 376 -16.15 9.91 -6.33
N GLU A 377 -16.01 10.39 -5.10
CA GLU A 377 -17.03 10.17 -4.05
C GLU A 377 -18.35 10.87 -4.38
N ILE A 378 -18.35 11.94 -5.18
CA ILE A 378 -19.58 12.63 -5.60
C ILE A 378 -20.28 11.86 -6.72
N ILE A 379 -19.53 11.44 -7.75
CA ILE A 379 -20.09 10.76 -8.93
C ILE A 379 -20.57 9.34 -8.62
N ASP A 380 -19.98 8.64 -7.66
CA ASP A 380 -20.45 7.30 -7.23
C ASP A 380 -21.96 7.33 -6.90
N TYR A 381 -22.46 8.39 -6.25
CA TYR A 381 -23.88 8.57 -5.91
C TYR A 381 -24.77 9.05 -7.06
N VAL A 382 -24.18 9.46 -8.18
CA VAL A 382 -24.91 9.76 -9.41
C VAL A 382 -25.22 8.48 -10.20
N TYR A 383 -24.41 7.43 -9.98
CA TYR A 383 -24.51 6.15 -10.68
C TYR A 383 -25.36 5.10 -9.96
N GLU A 384 -25.71 5.31 -8.69
CA GLU A 384 -26.63 4.43 -7.95
C GLU A 384 -28.04 4.52 -8.55
N GLU A 385 -28.61 3.38 -8.94
CA GLU A 385 -29.93 3.28 -9.61
C GLU A 385 -31.11 3.46 -8.66
N ASP A 386 -30.87 3.65 -7.36
CA ASP A 386 -31.90 3.94 -6.37
C ASP A 386 -32.42 5.37 -6.59
N GLU A 387 -33.60 5.46 -7.19
CA GLU A 387 -34.32 6.69 -7.45
C GLU A 387 -34.69 7.41 -6.14
N ASP A 388 -33.78 8.30 -5.74
CA ASP A 388 -33.98 9.61 -5.11
C ASP A 388 -33.40 9.78 -3.68
N VAL A 389 -32.82 10.98 -3.47
CA VAL A 389 -32.01 11.52 -2.36
C VAL A 389 -30.55 11.83 -2.72
N GLY A 390 -29.78 10.88 -3.27
CA GLY A 390 -28.35 11.06 -3.53
C GLY A 390 -28.02 12.08 -4.63
N GLU A 391 -28.79 12.08 -5.74
CA GLU A 391 -28.45 12.85 -6.94
C GLU A 391 -28.45 14.37 -6.73
N ALA A 392 -29.52 14.93 -6.17
CA ALA A 392 -29.64 16.38 -5.99
C ALA A 392 -28.58 16.92 -5.01
N ALA A 393 -28.24 16.15 -3.97
CA ALA A 393 -27.18 16.50 -3.03
C ALA A 393 -25.79 16.41 -3.69
N ALA A 394 -25.55 15.37 -4.50
CA ALA A 394 -24.32 15.22 -5.27
C ALA A 394 -24.14 16.37 -6.27
N GLU A 395 -25.20 16.79 -6.95
CA GLU A 395 -25.19 17.95 -7.86
C GLU A 395 -24.88 19.26 -7.12
N LEU A 396 -25.45 19.48 -5.94
CA LEU A 396 -25.15 20.65 -5.11
C LEU A 396 -23.70 20.65 -4.62
N GLN A 397 -23.21 19.49 -4.15
CA GLN A 397 -21.81 19.33 -3.72
C GLN A 397 -20.84 19.54 -4.90
N TRP A 398 -21.16 19.00 -6.08
CA TRP A 398 -20.37 19.19 -7.31
C TRP A 398 -20.25 20.66 -7.67
N LYS A 399 -21.38 21.38 -7.71
CA LYS A 399 -21.41 22.82 -7.99
C LYS A 399 -20.58 23.61 -6.98
N ALA A 400 -20.70 23.30 -5.69
CA ALA A 400 -19.89 23.96 -4.66
C ALA A 400 -18.39 23.73 -4.88
N MET A 401 -17.98 22.50 -5.23
CA MET A 401 -16.60 22.15 -5.56
C MET A 401 -16.09 22.90 -6.80
N VAL A 402 -16.84 22.89 -7.90
CA VAL A 402 -16.46 23.58 -9.15
C VAL A 402 -16.32 25.09 -8.89
N ASP A 403 -17.29 25.70 -8.19
CA ASP A 403 -17.24 27.12 -7.82
C ASP A 403 -16.03 27.46 -6.95
N MET A 404 -15.66 26.57 -6.03
CA MET A 404 -14.45 26.74 -5.21
C MET A 404 -13.20 26.82 -6.10
N TYR A 405 -13.02 25.87 -7.02
CA TYR A 405 -11.87 25.87 -7.91
C TYR A 405 -11.87 27.04 -8.89
N LEU A 406 -13.02 27.42 -9.44
CA LEU A 406 -13.15 28.63 -10.29
C LEU A 406 -12.74 29.89 -9.54
N LYS A 407 -13.16 30.05 -8.27
CA LYS A 407 -12.76 31.17 -7.41
C LYS A 407 -11.28 31.14 -7.07
N GLN A 408 -10.70 29.96 -6.86
CA GLN A 408 -9.25 29.80 -6.63
C GLN A 408 -8.45 30.22 -7.88
N GLN A 409 -8.89 29.84 -9.08
CA GLN A 409 -8.24 30.24 -10.34
C GLN A 409 -8.23 31.76 -10.56
N GLN A 410 -9.24 32.49 -10.07
CA GLN A 410 -9.34 33.95 -10.21
C GLN A 410 -8.43 34.73 -9.24
N LYS A 411 -8.04 34.13 -8.11
CA LYS A 411 -7.15 34.75 -7.14
C LYS A 411 -5.72 34.66 -7.67
N GLN A 412 -5.23 35.72 -8.32
CA GLN A 412 -3.85 35.78 -8.80
C GLN A 412 -2.85 35.72 -7.63
N GLY A 413 -2.11 34.63 -7.56
CA GLY A 413 -0.99 34.35 -6.68
C GLY A 413 -0.31 33.06 -7.13
N GLU A 414 1.00 32.93 -6.91
CA GLU A 414 1.76 31.73 -7.26
C GLU A 414 1.09 30.49 -6.63
N GLY A 415 0.57 29.58 -7.47
CA GLY A 415 0.26 28.20 -7.07
C GLY A 415 -1.15 27.64 -7.36
N LEU A 416 -2.21 28.45 -7.52
CA LEU A 416 -3.59 27.94 -7.40
C LEU A 416 -4.52 28.16 -8.61
N GLY A 417 -3.98 28.62 -9.74
CA GLY A 417 -4.70 28.67 -11.02
C GLY A 417 -4.13 27.68 -12.04
N LYS A 418 -4.31 26.36 -11.84
CA LYS A 418 -3.58 25.37 -12.65
C LYS A 418 -4.43 24.51 -13.60
N PHE A 419 -5.69 24.20 -13.32
CA PHE A 419 -6.49 23.26 -14.15
C PHE A 419 -7.08 23.87 -15.44
N LYS A 420 -6.77 25.13 -15.73
CA LYS A 420 -7.24 25.81 -16.93
C LYS A 420 -6.65 25.15 -18.19
N ASN A 421 -7.53 24.80 -19.13
CA ASN A 421 -7.18 24.18 -20.42
C ASN A 421 -6.48 22.84 -20.22
N TRP A 422 -7.03 21.98 -19.36
CA TRP A 422 -6.58 20.60 -19.16
C TRP A 422 -7.56 19.64 -19.79
N LEU A 423 -7.04 18.50 -20.25
CA LEU A 423 -7.84 17.44 -20.85
C LEU A 423 -7.55 16.11 -20.17
N VAL A 424 -8.55 15.25 -20.07
CA VAL A 424 -8.42 13.88 -19.55
C VAL A 424 -8.88 12.88 -20.62
N VAL A 425 -8.03 11.92 -20.96
CA VAL A 425 -8.23 10.93 -22.04
C VAL A 425 -7.84 9.51 -21.60
N GLY A 426 -8.31 8.50 -22.33
CA GLY A 426 -7.94 7.10 -22.15
C GLY A 426 -9.02 6.26 -21.48
N GLY A 427 -8.92 4.93 -21.62
CA GLY A 427 -9.92 3.97 -21.17
C GLY A 427 -10.32 4.23 -19.73
N ILE A 428 -11.62 4.44 -19.50
CA ILE A 428 -12.20 4.81 -18.21
C ILE A 428 -12.85 3.58 -17.58
N PRO A 429 -12.09 2.77 -16.82
CA PRO A 429 -12.67 1.70 -16.02
C PRO A 429 -13.11 2.19 -14.63
N ASN A 430 -12.89 3.46 -14.26
CA ASN A 430 -13.19 3.97 -12.93
C ASN A 430 -13.95 5.32 -12.93
N ASN A 431 -14.76 5.54 -11.90
CA ASN A 431 -15.51 6.78 -11.71
C ASN A 431 -14.61 8.00 -11.49
N PHE A 432 -13.32 7.81 -11.13
CA PHE A 432 -12.40 8.91 -10.88
C PHE A 432 -11.92 9.63 -12.15
N ALA A 433 -11.49 8.90 -13.18
CA ALA A 433 -11.06 9.48 -14.46
C ALA A 433 -12.22 10.24 -15.13
N ALA A 434 -13.40 9.65 -15.05
CA ALA A 434 -14.69 10.24 -15.36
C ALA A 434 -14.92 11.60 -14.65
N CYS A 435 -14.71 11.66 -13.32
CA CYS A 435 -14.84 12.90 -12.57
C CYS A 435 -13.84 13.96 -13.00
N LEU A 436 -12.56 13.60 -13.08
CA LEU A 436 -11.53 14.56 -13.45
C LEU A 436 -11.81 15.13 -14.85
N ARG A 437 -12.28 14.30 -15.79
CA ARG A 437 -12.69 14.78 -17.12
C ARG A 437 -13.72 15.90 -17.03
N PHE A 438 -14.80 15.69 -16.29
CA PHE A 438 -15.84 16.73 -16.15
C PHE A 438 -15.31 17.96 -15.45
N LEU A 439 -14.58 17.77 -14.35
CA LEU A 439 -13.99 18.87 -13.58
C LEU A 439 -13.06 19.72 -14.47
N MET A 440 -12.12 19.10 -15.19
CA MET A 440 -11.20 19.81 -16.07
C MET A 440 -11.92 20.49 -17.25
N SER A 441 -12.99 19.89 -17.76
CA SER A 441 -13.79 20.49 -18.83
C SER A 441 -14.51 21.77 -18.37
N GLU A 442 -15.03 21.79 -17.14
CA GLU A 442 -15.75 22.95 -16.57
C GLU A 442 -14.80 24.06 -16.14
N LEU A 443 -13.58 23.69 -15.74
CA LEU A 443 -12.51 24.60 -15.34
C LEU A 443 -11.69 25.16 -16.52
N SER A 444 -11.95 24.70 -17.75
CA SER A 444 -11.26 25.16 -18.96
C SER A 444 -11.96 26.35 -19.61
N GLU A 445 -11.21 27.10 -20.42
CA GLU A 445 -11.73 28.22 -21.20
C GLU A 445 -12.23 27.78 -22.58
N GLU A 446 -12.92 28.68 -23.28
CA GLU A 446 -13.23 28.50 -24.69
C GLU A 446 -11.92 28.37 -25.52
N PRO A 447 -11.87 27.49 -26.53
CA PRO A 447 -12.96 26.69 -27.09
C PRO A 447 -13.17 25.32 -26.43
N TRP A 448 -12.46 25.02 -25.33
CA TRP A 448 -12.42 23.69 -24.68
C TRP A 448 -13.50 23.49 -23.63
N LYS A 449 -14.06 24.58 -23.12
CA LYS A 449 -15.01 24.59 -22.00
C LYS A 449 -16.19 23.64 -22.23
N GLY A 450 -16.43 22.77 -21.25
CA GLY A 450 -17.53 21.80 -21.24
C GLY A 450 -17.44 20.72 -22.32
N LYS A 451 -16.29 20.58 -22.99
CA LYS A 451 -16.04 19.56 -24.00
C LYS A 451 -15.04 18.54 -23.47
N PHE A 452 -15.18 17.31 -23.94
CA PHE A 452 -14.22 16.24 -23.74
C PHE A 452 -14.07 15.43 -25.03
N ILE A 453 -13.03 14.60 -25.10
CA ILE A 453 -12.84 13.68 -26.22
C ILE A 453 -13.36 12.30 -25.80
N GLY A 454 -14.18 11.70 -26.65
CA GLY A 454 -14.71 10.34 -26.50
C GLY A 454 -14.94 9.72 -27.88
N GLY A 455 -15.51 8.52 -27.93
CA GLY A 455 -15.87 7.85 -29.19
C GLY A 455 -15.06 6.58 -29.43
N ASP A 456 -15.39 5.88 -30.51
CA ASP A 456 -14.81 4.56 -30.77
C ASP A 456 -13.28 4.63 -30.98
N GLU A 457 -12.59 3.50 -30.78
CA GLU A 457 -11.12 3.40 -30.89
C GLU A 457 -10.56 4.02 -32.19
N ASP A 458 -11.31 3.89 -33.28
CA ASP A 458 -10.92 4.35 -34.60
C ASP A 458 -11.23 5.83 -34.88
N GLU A 459 -12.31 6.36 -34.30
CA GLU A 459 -12.88 7.68 -34.63
C GLU A 459 -13.17 8.49 -33.36
N PRO A 460 -12.12 8.97 -32.64
CA PRO A 460 -12.34 9.86 -31.51
C PRO A 460 -12.89 11.21 -31.99
N GLU A 461 -13.79 11.79 -31.19
CA GLU A 461 -14.45 13.04 -31.50
C GLU A 461 -14.62 13.94 -30.27
N TRP A 462 -14.86 15.23 -30.52
CA TRP A 462 -15.21 16.18 -29.48
C TRP A 462 -16.68 16.02 -29.11
N ILE A 463 -16.92 15.62 -27.87
CA ILE A 463 -18.26 15.53 -27.30
C ILE A 463 -18.51 16.80 -26.50
N GLN A 464 -19.55 17.53 -26.88
CA GLN A 464 -20.11 18.60 -26.07
C GLN A 464 -20.96 17.97 -24.97
N GLY A 465 -20.71 18.30 -23.70
CA GLY A 465 -21.60 17.88 -22.63
C GLY A 465 -22.98 18.55 -22.80
N GLU A 466 -23.94 17.90 -23.46
CA GLU A 466 -25.29 18.44 -23.69
C GLU A 466 -26.21 18.37 -22.44
N GLY A 467 -25.65 18.14 -21.25
CA GLY A 467 -26.37 18.13 -19.97
C GLY A 467 -25.94 19.26 -19.05
N HIS A 468 -26.90 20.03 -18.51
CA HIS A 468 -26.63 21.02 -17.48
C HIS A 468 -26.25 20.37 -16.13
N ASP A 469 -26.73 19.17 -15.86
CA ASP A 469 -26.51 18.42 -14.63
C ASP A 469 -25.49 17.28 -14.78
N LEU A 470 -24.91 16.87 -13.65
CA LEU A 470 -23.90 15.83 -13.53
C LEU A 470 -24.43 14.46 -13.97
N LYS A 471 -25.71 14.14 -13.71
CA LYS A 471 -26.33 12.87 -14.13
C LYS A 471 -26.31 12.68 -15.63
N SER A 472 -26.69 13.72 -16.36
CA SER A 472 -26.72 13.71 -17.83
C SER A 472 -25.32 13.54 -18.41
N LYS A 473 -24.31 14.21 -17.84
CA LYS A 473 -22.89 14.03 -18.19
C LYS A 473 -22.42 12.59 -17.96
N CYS A 474 -22.71 12.03 -16.77
CA CYS A 474 -22.38 10.65 -16.41
C CYS A 474 -23.03 9.62 -17.35
N LYS A 475 -24.29 9.84 -17.75
CA LYS A 475 -25.03 8.98 -18.70
C LYS A 475 -24.45 9.05 -20.12
N LEU A 476 -23.99 10.22 -20.55
CA LEU A 476 -23.35 10.41 -21.85
C LEU A 476 -22.04 9.61 -21.93
N MET A 477 -21.24 9.66 -20.86
CA MET A 477 -19.94 8.98 -20.82
C MET A 477 -20.06 7.45 -20.74
N ARG A 478 -21.09 6.90 -20.09
CA ARG A 478 -21.36 5.44 -20.13
C ARG A 478 -21.61 4.90 -21.55
N LYS A 479 -21.92 5.76 -22.51
CA LYS A 479 -22.22 5.39 -23.90
C LYS A 479 -21.03 5.57 -24.85
N SER A 480 -19.98 6.26 -24.43
CA SER A 480 -18.77 6.43 -25.25
C SER A 480 -17.78 5.33 -24.92
N ASP A 481 -17.31 4.61 -25.93
CA ASP A 481 -16.04 3.89 -25.82
C ASP A 481 -14.89 4.91 -25.73
N ASP A 482 -13.78 4.55 -25.09
CA ASP A 482 -12.66 5.46 -24.81
C ASP A 482 -11.31 4.75 -24.99
N TYR A 483 -11.30 3.75 -25.86
CA TYR A 483 -10.14 2.92 -26.15
C TYR A 483 -9.27 3.51 -27.28
N PHE A 484 -9.47 4.77 -27.66
CA PHE A 484 -8.62 5.42 -28.65
C PHE A 484 -7.25 5.79 -28.06
N GLY A 485 -6.19 5.66 -28.88
CA GLY A 485 -4.85 6.05 -28.45
C GLY A 485 -4.73 7.56 -28.21
N PHE A 486 -4.07 7.97 -27.10
CA PHE A 486 -3.94 9.39 -26.71
C PHE A 486 -3.31 10.28 -27.80
N LEU A 487 -2.50 9.72 -28.71
CA LEU A 487 -1.94 10.46 -29.84
C LEU A 487 -3.02 11.00 -30.79
N LYS A 488 -4.14 10.27 -30.99
CA LYS A 488 -5.28 10.76 -31.78
C LYS A 488 -5.96 11.94 -31.09
N ALA A 489 -6.05 11.90 -29.75
CA ALA A 489 -6.55 13.01 -28.95
C ALA A 489 -5.70 14.27 -29.14
N ILE A 490 -4.38 14.11 -29.18
CA ILE A 490 -3.44 15.21 -29.44
C ILE A 490 -3.65 15.80 -30.85
N ASP A 491 -3.91 14.96 -31.84
CA ASP A 491 -4.19 15.41 -33.21
C ASP A 491 -5.48 16.25 -33.28
N LEU A 492 -6.54 15.86 -32.56
CA LEU A 492 -7.78 16.63 -32.45
C LEU A 492 -7.59 17.98 -31.74
N ILE A 493 -6.78 18.03 -30.68
CA ILE A 493 -6.42 19.28 -30.00
C ILE A 493 -5.71 20.22 -30.97
N LEU A 494 -4.72 19.69 -31.70
CA LEU A 494 -3.94 20.47 -32.66
C LEU A 494 -4.82 20.97 -33.81
N GLU A 495 -5.75 20.16 -34.29
CA GLU A 495 -6.71 20.54 -35.32
C GLU A 495 -7.56 21.74 -34.88
N VAL A 496 -8.18 21.68 -33.70
CA VAL A 496 -8.97 22.81 -33.17
C VAL A 496 -8.10 24.04 -32.99
N GLY A 497 -6.89 23.87 -32.46
CA GLY A 497 -5.94 24.97 -32.27
C GLY A 497 -5.58 25.67 -33.57
N VAL A 498 -5.27 24.91 -34.63
CA VAL A 498 -4.95 25.45 -35.96
C VAL A 498 -6.18 26.10 -36.59
N ASN A 499 -7.34 25.45 -36.56
CA ASN A 499 -8.56 25.95 -37.19
C ASN A 499 -9.06 27.25 -36.54
N ALA A 500 -8.95 27.36 -35.22
CA ALA A 500 -9.32 28.57 -34.49
C ALA A 500 -8.17 29.60 -34.38
N ASN A 501 -6.99 29.32 -34.95
CA ASN A 501 -5.80 30.15 -34.88
C ASN A 501 -5.47 30.60 -33.44
N LEU A 502 -5.47 29.63 -32.51
CA LEU A 502 -5.25 29.90 -31.10
C LEU A 502 -3.80 30.33 -30.86
N LYS A 503 -3.60 31.21 -29.88
CA LYS A 503 -2.26 31.47 -29.35
C LYS A 503 -1.85 30.34 -28.42
N ALA A 504 -0.54 30.15 -28.24
CA ALA A 504 0.01 29.14 -27.34
C ALA A 504 -0.62 29.20 -25.93
N GLU A 505 -0.86 30.40 -25.38
CA GLU A 505 -1.51 30.62 -24.08
C GLU A 505 -2.93 30.03 -23.96
N HIS A 506 -3.64 29.88 -25.07
CA HIS A 506 -5.00 29.34 -25.13
C HIS A 506 -5.05 27.87 -25.55
N MET A 507 -3.91 27.26 -25.90
CA MET A 507 -3.83 25.81 -26.17
C MET A 507 -4.02 25.00 -24.88
N ILE A 508 -4.40 23.72 -25.05
CA ILE A 508 -4.38 22.75 -23.94
C ILE A 508 -2.98 22.68 -23.35
N LYS A 509 -2.87 22.84 -22.03
CA LYS A 509 -1.59 22.90 -21.32
C LYS A 509 -1.15 21.56 -20.76
N LYS A 510 -2.11 20.71 -20.36
CA LYS A 510 -1.85 19.38 -19.81
C LYS A 510 -2.89 18.38 -20.28
N VAL A 511 -2.44 17.17 -20.58
CA VAL A 511 -3.29 16.03 -20.92
C VAL A 511 -3.03 14.91 -19.94
N ILE A 512 -4.02 14.55 -19.14
CA ILE A 512 -3.98 13.38 -18.26
C ILE A 512 -4.44 12.18 -19.06
N VAL A 513 -3.60 11.14 -19.13
CA VAL A 513 -3.87 9.90 -19.84
C VAL A 513 -4.02 8.80 -18.79
N PHE A 514 -5.25 8.31 -18.61
CA PHE A 514 -5.50 7.11 -17.81
C PHE A 514 -5.32 5.88 -18.68
N GLN A 515 -4.55 4.91 -18.18
CA GLN A 515 -4.37 3.63 -18.85
C GLN A 515 -4.11 2.54 -17.80
N SER A 516 -4.69 1.36 -18.01
CA SER A 516 -4.34 0.16 -17.25
C SER A 516 -3.14 -0.51 -17.90
N LEU A 517 -1.95 -0.35 -17.31
CA LEU A 517 -0.78 -1.12 -17.72
C LEU A 517 -0.91 -2.52 -17.11
N LYS A 518 -1.43 -3.49 -17.87
CA LYS A 518 -1.56 -4.88 -17.37
C LYS A 518 -0.22 -5.37 -16.81
N PRO A 519 -0.19 -5.89 -15.57
CA PRO A 519 1.02 -6.35 -14.90
C PRO A 519 1.40 -7.75 -15.41
N GLY A 520 1.65 -7.84 -16.70
CA GLY A 520 2.39 -8.93 -17.28
C GLY A 520 3.75 -8.39 -17.69
N TRP A 521 4.80 -8.79 -16.97
CA TRP A 521 6.20 -8.68 -17.38
C TRP A 521 6.80 -7.26 -17.20
N ILE A 522 7.38 -7.03 -16.03
CA ILE A 522 8.23 -5.89 -15.63
C ILE A 522 9.28 -5.43 -16.70
N CYS A 523 9.65 -6.30 -17.66
CA CYS A 523 10.45 -5.95 -18.85
C CYS A 523 9.77 -4.96 -19.83
N THR A 524 8.47 -4.68 -19.71
CA THR A 524 7.76 -3.69 -20.55
C THR A 524 7.99 -2.25 -20.11
N SER A 525 8.43 -2.00 -18.86
CA SER A 525 8.53 -0.65 -18.29
C SER A 525 9.55 0.26 -18.97
N VAL A 526 10.72 -0.27 -19.36
CA VAL A 526 11.75 0.48 -20.11
C VAL A 526 11.30 0.73 -21.55
N TRP A 527 10.71 -0.29 -22.20
CA TRP A 527 10.15 -0.16 -23.54
C TRP A 527 9.02 0.87 -23.61
N HIS A 528 8.18 0.94 -22.56
CA HIS A 528 7.12 1.94 -22.45
C HIS A 528 7.68 3.35 -22.21
N TYR A 529 8.80 3.48 -21.48
CA TYR A 529 9.44 4.78 -21.26
C TYR A 529 10.02 5.34 -22.56
N ASP A 530 10.86 4.58 -23.26
CA ASP A 530 11.46 5.02 -24.54
C ASP A 530 10.38 5.31 -25.58
N GLN A 531 9.33 4.50 -25.63
CA GLN A 531 8.16 4.75 -26.47
C GLN A 531 7.47 6.07 -26.10
N LEU A 532 7.32 6.37 -24.81
CA LEU A 532 6.71 7.62 -24.36
C LEU A 532 7.58 8.84 -24.70
N VAL A 533 8.90 8.75 -24.54
CA VAL A 533 9.84 9.79 -25.00
C VAL A 533 9.66 10.03 -26.49
N ASN A 534 9.67 8.98 -27.30
CA ASN A 534 9.47 9.07 -28.75
C ASN A 534 8.11 9.68 -29.12
N ASN A 535 7.05 9.33 -28.40
CA ASN A 535 5.72 9.91 -28.59
C ASN A 535 5.71 11.42 -28.30
N VAL A 536 6.34 11.86 -27.21
CA VAL A 536 6.42 13.30 -26.88
C VAL A 536 7.22 14.07 -27.91
N GLU A 537 8.33 13.53 -28.41
CA GLU A 537 9.11 14.15 -29.50
C GLU A 537 8.33 14.19 -30.82
N SER A 538 7.54 13.16 -31.11
CA SER A 538 6.62 13.15 -32.25
C SER A 538 5.56 14.25 -32.12
N ILE A 539 4.95 14.41 -30.94
CA ILE A 539 3.98 15.48 -30.66
C ILE A 539 4.62 16.86 -30.85
N ARG A 540 5.82 17.09 -30.29
CA ARG A 540 6.56 18.35 -30.47
C ARG A 540 6.78 18.67 -31.94
N SER A 541 7.19 17.67 -32.72
CA SER A 541 7.39 17.82 -34.16
C SER A 541 6.10 18.20 -34.89
N LYS A 542 4.97 17.53 -34.59
CA LYS A 542 3.65 17.86 -35.17
C LYS A 542 3.23 19.31 -34.89
N TYR A 543 3.42 19.79 -33.65
CA TYR A 543 3.09 21.17 -33.28
C TYR A 543 3.98 22.18 -34.02
N LYS A 544 5.28 21.90 -34.09
CA LYS A 544 6.25 22.73 -34.81
C LYS A 544 5.93 22.84 -36.30
N ASP A 545 5.54 21.75 -36.95
CA ASP A 545 5.14 21.73 -38.36
C ASP A 545 3.89 22.59 -38.63
N LYS A 546 3.06 22.84 -37.60
CA LYS A 546 1.90 23.74 -37.65
C LYS A 546 2.22 25.18 -37.20
N GLY A 547 3.49 25.49 -36.93
CA GLY A 547 3.94 26.84 -36.56
C GLY A 547 3.87 27.15 -35.06
N TYR A 548 3.65 26.15 -34.21
CA TYR A 548 3.64 26.31 -32.75
C TYR A 548 5.01 26.05 -32.12
N GLY A 549 5.31 26.78 -31.03
CA GLY A 549 6.48 26.54 -30.19
C GLY A 549 6.24 25.50 -29.09
N ASP A 550 7.28 25.19 -28.33
CA ASP A 550 7.22 24.23 -27.20
C ASP A 550 6.24 24.67 -26.09
N ASP A 551 5.95 25.97 -25.99
CA ASP A 551 5.01 26.56 -25.03
C ASP A 551 3.52 26.25 -25.32
N ALA A 552 3.22 25.82 -26.55
CA ALA A 552 1.91 25.36 -26.98
C ALA A 552 1.75 23.83 -26.85
N VAL A 553 2.85 23.08 -26.68
CA VAL A 553 2.83 21.62 -26.56
C VAL A 553 2.33 21.23 -25.17
N PRO A 554 1.29 20.38 -25.05
CA PRO A 554 0.79 19.97 -23.75
C PRO A 554 1.79 19.07 -23.02
N HIS A 555 1.88 19.24 -21.69
CA HIS A 555 2.59 18.28 -20.84
C HIS A 555 1.70 17.05 -20.59
N ILE A 556 2.25 15.85 -20.79
CA ILE A 556 1.49 14.60 -20.70
C ILE A 556 1.61 14.01 -19.29
N VAL A 557 0.49 13.81 -18.59
CA VAL A 557 0.47 13.12 -17.29
C VAL A 557 -0.10 11.72 -17.51
N LEU A 558 0.77 10.72 -17.52
CA LEU A 558 0.38 9.32 -17.64
C LEU A 558 0.06 8.78 -16.26
N TRP A 559 -1.23 8.54 -15.97
CA TRP A 559 -1.68 8.03 -14.69
C TRP A 559 -2.12 6.56 -14.84
N ASP A 560 -1.25 5.68 -14.36
CA ASP A 560 -1.48 4.25 -14.31
C ASP A 560 -2.28 3.89 -13.06
N VAL A 561 -3.51 3.43 -13.27
CA VAL A 561 -4.42 3.00 -12.22
C VAL A 561 -4.82 1.56 -12.53
N CYS A 562 -4.38 0.62 -11.70
CA CYS A 562 -4.74 -0.79 -11.88
C CYS A 562 -6.24 -0.98 -11.58
N GLU A 563 -6.96 -1.59 -12.52
CA GLU A 563 -8.39 -1.92 -12.39
C GLU A 563 -8.63 -3.01 -11.34
N ASP A 564 -7.65 -3.89 -11.18
CA ASP A 564 -7.66 -4.99 -10.23
C ASP A 564 -7.09 -4.48 -8.90
N TRP A 565 -7.97 -4.11 -7.98
CA TRP A 565 -7.71 -3.69 -6.59
C TRP A 565 -6.94 -4.74 -5.75
N SER A 566 -6.56 -5.85 -6.38
CA SER A 566 -5.89 -7.04 -5.85
C SER A 566 -4.36 -6.92 -5.84
N ILE A 567 -3.75 -6.05 -6.66
CA ILE A 567 -2.29 -5.92 -6.70
C ILE A 567 -1.86 -4.60 -6.04
N PRO A 568 -0.99 -4.64 -5.00
CA PRO A 568 -0.50 -3.43 -4.35
C PRO A 568 0.20 -2.55 -5.40
N HIS A 569 -0.29 -1.31 -5.51
CA HIS A 569 0.16 -0.37 -6.51
C HIS A 569 1.66 -0.10 -6.28
N SER A 570 2.50 -0.44 -7.26
CA SER A 570 3.86 0.10 -7.25
C SER A 570 3.74 1.62 -7.41
N TRP A 571 3.86 2.36 -6.31
CA TRP A 571 3.88 3.82 -6.32
C TRP A 571 5.05 4.27 -7.19
N ILE A 572 4.77 4.91 -8.32
CA ILE A 572 5.78 5.40 -9.26
C ILE A 572 5.53 6.88 -9.50
N CYS A 573 6.58 7.69 -9.36
CA CYS A 573 6.61 9.06 -9.87
C CYS A 573 7.91 9.27 -10.63
N THR A 574 7.79 9.45 -11.94
CA THR A 574 8.92 9.86 -12.79
C THR A 574 8.54 11.10 -13.58
N GLN A 575 9.41 12.10 -13.54
CA GLN A 575 9.22 13.38 -14.21
C GLN A 575 10.27 13.52 -15.31
N HIS A 576 9.83 13.84 -16.51
CA HIS A 576 10.68 14.08 -17.67
C HIS A 576 10.22 15.36 -18.38
N PRO A 577 11.10 16.09 -19.10
CA PRO A 577 10.67 17.22 -19.92
C PRO A 577 9.57 16.83 -20.92
N GLY A 578 8.34 17.29 -20.67
CA GLY A 578 7.15 17.05 -21.50
C GLY A 578 6.21 15.93 -21.01
N PHE A 579 6.60 15.13 -20.01
CA PHE A 579 5.66 14.19 -19.39
C PHE A 579 5.96 13.83 -17.93
N THR A 580 4.94 13.38 -17.22
CA THR A 580 5.02 12.80 -15.88
C THR A 580 4.34 11.46 -15.89
N ARG A 581 4.99 10.41 -15.40
CA ARG A 581 4.35 9.11 -15.15
C ARG A 581 4.07 8.97 -13.66
N LEU A 582 2.82 8.66 -13.36
CA LEU A 582 2.26 8.46 -12.04
C LEU A 582 1.62 7.07 -11.99
N SER A 583 1.88 6.30 -10.93
CA SER A 583 1.18 5.04 -10.65
C SER A 583 0.73 4.99 -9.20
N GLY A 584 -0.44 4.42 -8.97
CA GLY A 584 -1.09 4.32 -7.66
C GLY A 584 -2.33 5.21 -7.52
N PHE A 585 -3.18 4.85 -6.57
CA PHE A 585 -4.44 5.53 -6.31
C PHE A 585 -4.82 5.47 -4.83
N SER A 586 -5.01 6.63 -4.20
CA SER A 586 -5.58 6.76 -2.85
C SER A 586 -6.32 8.07 -2.70
N GLY A 587 -7.26 8.15 -1.75
CA GLY A 587 -7.97 9.40 -1.46
C GLY A 587 -7.03 10.56 -1.10
N HIS A 588 -5.93 10.26 -0.38
CA HIS A 588 -4.88 11.25 -0.06
C HIS A 588 -4.09 11.69 -1.30
N LEU A 589 -3.80 10.78 -2.23
CA LEU A 589 -3.13 11.17 -3.48
C LEU A 589 -4.04 12.05 -4.33
N VAL A 590 -5.33 11.71 -4.43
CA VAL A 590 -6.32 12.54 -5.14
C VAL A 590 -6.41 13.92 -4.50
N LYS A 591 -6.51 13.98 -3.16
CA LYS A 591 -6.55 15.24 -2.43
C LYS A 591 -5.28 16.07 -2.67
N SER A 592 -4.10 15.45 -2.52
CA SER A 592 -2.82 16.10 -2.78
C SER A 592 -2.71 16.60 -4.23
N PHE A 593 -3.22 15.83 -5.20
CA PHE A 593 -3.25 16.24 -6.60
C PHE A 593 -4.12 17.48 -6.78
N LEU A 594 -5.30 17.52 -6.17
CA LEU A 594 -6.21 18.66 -6.26
C LEU A 594 -5.65 19.91 -5.55
N ASP A 595 -5.17 19.76 -4.31
CA ASP A 595 -4.64 20.83 -3.46
C ASP A 595 -3.39 21.50 -4.08
N ASN A 596 -2.55 20.73 -4.79
CA ASN A 596 -1.35 21.22 -5.45
C ASN A 596 -1.57 21.71 -6.90
N GLY A 597 -2.82 21.78 -7.35
CA GLY A 597 -3.19 22.20 -8.70
C GLY A 597 -2.69 21.23 -9.78
N GLY A 598 -2.71 19.94 -9.48
CA GLY A 598 -2.33 18.83 -10.34
C GLY A 598 -0.82 18.69 -10.57
N GLU A 599 0.00 19.34 -9.75
CA GLU A 599 1.43 19.03 -9.67
C GLU A 599 1.66 17.95 -8.62
N ILE A 600 2.15 16.80 -9.07
CA ILE A 600 2.50 15.69 -8.20
C ILE A 600 3.96 15.32 -8.43
N GLY A 601 4.66 15.06 -7.33
CA GLY A 601 6.06 14.72 -7.29
C GLY A 601 6.32 13.60 -6.26
N PRO A 602 7.54 13.08 -6.19
CA PRO A 602 7.89 11.95 -5.31
C PRO A 602 7.49 12.16 -3.84
N HIS A 603 7.74 13.35 -3.28
CA HIS A 603 7.34 13.70 -1.91
C HIS A 603 5.83 13.64 -1.70
N HIS A 604 5.04 14.17 -2.64
CA HIS A 604 3.58 14.15 -2.55
C HIS A 604 3.00 12.72 -2.51
N LEU A 605 3.60 11.77 -3.24
CA LEU A 605 3.19 10.35 -3.18
C LEU A 605 3.53 9.75 -1.81
N MET A 606 4.77 9.93 -1.37
CA MET A 606 5.25 9.42 -0.09
C MET A 606 4.39 9.95 1.07
N GLU A 607 4.11 11.27 1.08
CA GLU A 607 3.27 11.92 2.07
C GLU A 607 1.82 11.39 2.03
N ALA A 608 1.25 11.21 0.84
CA ALA A 608 -0.11 10.67 0.68
C ALA A 608 -0.26 9.26 1.28
N VAL A 609 0.78 8.43 1.22
CA VAL A 609 0.78 7.08 1.79
C VAL A 609 0.78 7.09 3.32
N ILE A 610 1.40 8.10 3.94
CA ILE A 610 1.53 8.23 5.40
C ILE A 610 0.63 9.33 5.99
N ALA A 611 -0.36 9.81 5.23
CA ALA A 611 -1.22 10.93 5.59
C ALA A 611 -2.38 10.53 6.52
N ASP A 612 -2.72 9.24 6.62
CA ASP A 612 -3.81 8.79 7.50
C ASP A 612 -3.56 9.23 8.96
N LYS A 613 -4.66 9.56 9.65
CA LYS A 613 -4.64 10.08 11.03
C LYS A 613 -3.99 9.07 11.99
N GLU A 614 -4.15 7.78 11.71
CA GLU A 614 -3.59 6.68 12.46
C GLU A 614 -2.05 6.69 12.42
N TYR A 615 -1.42 7.02 11.28
CA TYR A 615 0.03 7.19 11.22
C TYR A 615 0.52 8.38 12.04
N GLN A 616 -0.33 9.40 12.27
CA GLN A 616 0.04 10.56 13.07
C GLN A 616 0.13 10.24 14.57
N ALA A 617 -0.40 9.09 15.01
CA ALA A 617 -0.28 8.62 16.38
C ALA A 617 1.07 7.93 16.67
N LEU A 618 1.91 7.73 15.65
CA LEU A 618 3.26 7.19 15.83
C LEU A 618 4.21 8.25 16.40
N ALA A 619 5.00 7.89 17.40
CA ALA A 619 5.90 8.79 18.12
C ALA A 619 7.30 8.20 18.33
N LEU A 620 8.33 9.05 18.41
CA LEU A 620 9.71 8.63 18.70
C LEU A 620 10.00 8.81 20.19
N VAL A 621 10.66 7.83 20.81
CA VAL A 621 11.03 7.91 22.25
C VAL A 621 12.48 7.54 22.55
N ASP A 622 13.29 7.22 21.53
CA ASP A 622 14.72 6.93 21.65
C ASP A 622 15.61 8.14 21.37
#